data_AF-A0A6I5CNX2-F1
#
_entry.id   AF-A0A6I5CNX2-F1
#
_cell.length_a   1.000
_cell.length_b   1.000
_cell.length_c   1.000
_cell.angle_alpha   90.00
_cell.angle_beta   90.00
_cell.angle_gamma   90.00
#
_symmetry.space_group_name_H-M   'P 1'
#
loop_
_entity.id
_entity.type
_entity.pdbx_description
1 polymer ?
#
loop_
_entity_poly.entity_id
_entity_poly.type
_entity_poly.pdbx_seq_one_letter_code
_entity_poly.pdbx_strand_id
1 'polypeptide(L)'
;MPRLALRVLAAVLGTLSLAVGCGGGGDGSDKGRRPAGAQVTIRVPADAPTISSAVSLARPGDLVLVSAGVYHESVRIGTARVTLRGVSRDKVVIDGRLRQPNGVVVAAPGVAVQNLTVENNTQNGVLVTGSAKAAAGTPGRSGGYDTGEEPVTFLKSFLVSYVTATRNGLYGIYAFSAQNGVIEHSYASGAADSGIYVGQCKPCRIVVRDNVAELNAVGYEGTNAGGDMYVVGNRLAG
;
A
#
# COMPACT_ATOMS: atom_id res chain seq x y z
N MET A 1 64.04 -38.95 -6.82
CA MET A 1 64.13 -39.00 -5.35
C MET A 1 62.73 -38.83 -4.76
N PRO A 2 62.37 -39.58 -3.70
CA PRO A 2 61.03 -40.07 -3.46
C PRO A 2 60.26 -39.30 -2.38
N ARG A 3 58.98 -39.65 -2.29
CA ARG A 3 57.97 -39.32 -1.26
C ARG A 3 58.48 -39.55 0.17
N LEU A 4 58.04 -38.74 1.13
CA LEU A 4 57.74 -39.23 2.48
C LEU A 4 56.64 -38.39 3.14
N ALA A 5 55.72 -39.10 3.79
CA ALA A 5 54.49 -38.62 4.40
C ALA A 5 54.73 -38.08 5.82
N LEU A 6 53.81 -37.24 6.32
CA LEU A 6 53.55 -37.16 7.76
C LEU A 6 52.04 -36.97 8.00
N ARG A 7 51.44 -37.99 8.61
CA ARG A 7 50.11 -37.95 9.22
C ARG A 7 50.29 -37.46 10.65
N VAL A 8 49.47 -36.52 11.11
CA VAL A 8 49.17 -36.35 12.53
C VAL A 8 47.66 -36.26 12.70
N LEU A 9 47.14 -37.20 13.48
CA LEU A 9 45.78 -37.35 13.95
C LEU A 9 45.71 -36.63 15.32
N ALA A 10 44.69 -35.81 15.58
CA ALA A 10 44.40 -35.34 16.95
C ALA A 10 42.89 -35.24 17.18
N ALA A 11 42.50 -35.66 18.38
CA ALA A 11 41.18 -36.14 18.79
C ALA A 11 40.10 -35.05 18.99
N VAL A 12 38.86 -35.53 18.90
CA VAL A 12 37.62 -34.89 19.33
C VAL A 12 37.52 -34.90 20.86
N LEU A 13 37.12 -33.78 21.47
CA LEU A 13 36.45 -33.77 22.78
C LEU A 13 35.44 -32.61 22.84
N GLY A 14 34.19 -32.98 23.07
CA GLY A 14 33.05 -32.05 23.15
C GLY A 14 32.93 -31.34 24.48
N THR A 15 32.13 -30.27 24.48
CA THR A 15 31.61 -29.65 25.70
C THR A 15 30.12 -29.39 25.55
N LEU A 16 29.39 -30.04 26.44
CA LEU A 16 27.96 -29.92 26.74
C LEU A 16 27.70 -28.52 27.33
N SER A 17 26.76 -27.75 26.78
CA SER A 17 26.28 -26.52 27.43
C SER A 17 24.79 -26.66 27.78
N LEU A 18 24.51 -26.36 29.04
CA LEU A 18 23.28 -26.60 29.76
C LEU A 18 22.12 -25.71 29.28
N ALA A 19 20.93 -26.31 29.29
CA ALA A 19 19.66 -25.62 29.15
C ALA A 19 19.47 -24.60 30.28
N VAL A 20 19.19 -23.35 29.92
CA VAL A 20 18.60 -22.35 30.82
C VAL A 20 17.16 -22.15 30.36
N GLY A 21 16.24 -22.71 31.15
CA GLY A 21 14.83 -22.36 31.10
C GLY A 21 14.59 -21.14 31.99
N CYS A 22 14.10 -20.07 31.40
CA CYS A 22 13.26 -19.05 32.02
C CYS A 22 12.05 -18.94 31.08
N GLY A 23 10.83 -19.28 31.48
CA GLY A 23 10.10 -18.59 32.53
C GLY A 23 9.36 -17.44 31.86
N GLY A 24 8.12 -17.70 31.45
CA GLY A 24 7.30 -16.79 30.65
C GLY A 24 7.00 -15.45 31.34
N GLY A 25 6.89 -14.41 30.52
CA GLY A 25 6.49 -13.07 30.94
C GLY A 25 6.19 -12.20 29.73
N GLY A 26 4.93 -12.24 29.27
CA GLY A 26 4.27 -11.19 28.50
C GLY A 26 4.95 -10.73 27.21
N ASP A 27 4.74 -11.45 26.12
CA ASP A 27 4.94 -10.92 24.76
C ASP A 27 3.76 -9.96 24.46
N GLY A 28 3.75 -8.83 25.16
CA GLY A 28 2.86 -7.71 24.89
C GLY A 28 3.33 -7.08 23.60
N SER A 29 2.91 -7.64 22.47
CA SER A 29 3.34 -7.17 21.17
C SER A 29 2.93 -5.70 21.01
N ASP A 30 3.91 -4.81 20.98
CA ASP A 30 3.80 -3.38 20.62
C ASP A 30 3.13 -3.14 19.26
N LYS A 31 2.76 -4.22 18.55
CA LYS A 31 2.10 -4.25 17.26
C LYS A 31 0.59 -4.51 17.33
N GLY A 32 0.01 -4.69 18.52
CA GLY A 32 -1.41 -5.00 18.69
C GLY A 32 -1.76 -6.46 18.40
N ARG A 33 -3.06 -6.77 18.40
CA ARG A 33 -3.59 -8.14 18.30
C ARG A 33 -4.77 -8.22 17.32
N ARG A 34 -4.63 -9.07 16.30
CA ARG A 34 -5.75 -9.45 15.42
C ARG A 34 -6.82 -10.22 16.23
N PRO A 35 -8.11 -9.87 16.14
CA PRO A 35 -9.17 -10.69 16.69
C PRO A 35 -9.19 -12.13 16.13
N ALA A 36 -9.74 -13.06 16.90
CA ALA A 36 -9.89 -14.45 16.48
C ALA A 36 -11.07 -14.60 15.49
N GLY A 37 -10.91 -15.44 14.48
CA GLY A 37 -11.92 -15.69 13.44
C GLY A 37 -11.33 -15.79 12.03
N ALA A 38 -12.12 -16.30 11.10
CA ALA A 38 -11.72 -16.49 9.70
C ALA A 38 -11.55 -15.15 8.97
N GLN A 39 -12.55 -14.28 9.06
CA GLN A 39 -12.52 -12.88 8.60
C GLN A 39 -12.92 -12.00 9.77
N VAL A 40 -12.13 -10.98 10.07
CA VAL A 40 -12.36 -10.14 11.25
C VAL A 40 -12.25 -8.66 10.91
N THR A 41 -12.79 -7.84 11.80
CA THR A 41 -12.52 -6.41 11.82
C THR A 41 -11.40 -6.12 12.82
N ILE A 42 -10.28 -5.60 12.34
CA ILE A 42 -9.17 -5.07 13.14
C ILE A 42 -9.41 -3.57 13.28
N ARG A 43 -9.72 -3.10 14.49
CA ARG A 43 -9.98 -1.69 14.77
C ARG A 43 -8.69 -0.97 15.12
N VAL A 44 -8.50 0.20 14.53
CA VAL A 44 -7.40 1.11 14.88
C VAL A 44 -7.98 2.28 15.67
N PRO A 45 -7.44 2.63 16.85
CA PRO A 45 -6.28 2.02 17.52
C PRO A 45 -6.60 0.83 18.45
N ALA A 46 -7.88 0.44 18.60
CA ALA A 46 -8.33 -0.44 19.68
C ALA A 46 -7.71 -1.86 19.67
N ASP A 47 -7.56 -2.46 18.49
CA ASP A 47 -6.95 -3.79 18.33
C ASP A 47 -5.47 -3.67 17.90
N ALA A 48 -5.07 -2.59 17.22
CA ALA A 48 -3.68 -2.31 16.87
C ALA A 48 -3.38 -0.80 16.89
N PRO A 49 -2.22 -0.38 17.40
CA PRO A 49 -1.95 1.04 17.70
C PRO A 49 -1.81 1.93 16.45
N THR A 50 -1.48 1.35 15.29
CA THR A 50 -1.29 2.06 14.01
C THR A 50 -1.99 1.33 12.89
N ILE A 51 -2.23 2.03 11.77
CA ILE A 51 -2.86 1.41 10.59
C ILE A 51 -1.91 0.35 10.00
N SER A 52 -0.62 0.66 9.94
CA SER A 52 0.43 -0.24 9.46
C SER A 52 0.52 -1.52 10.29
N SER A 53 0.42 -1.42 11.61
CA SER A 53 0.34 -2.60 12.49
C SER A 53 -0.91 -3.42 12.20
N ALA A 54 -2.08 -2.80 12.06
CA ALA A 54 -3.32 -3.50 11.73
C ALA A 54 -3.25 -4.22 10.37
N VAL A 55 -2.72 -3.56 9.33
CA VAL A 55 -2.54 -4.15 8.00
C VAL A 55 -1.52 -5.31 8.04
N SER A 56 -0.47 -5.21 8.86
CA SER A 56 0.50 -6.31 9.03
C SER A 56 -0.10 -7.54 9.73
N LEU A 57 -1.09 -7.33 10.59
CA LEU A 57 -1.83 -8.38 11.27
C LEU A 57 -2.92 -8.99 10.38
N ALA A 58 -3.39 -8.28 9.36
CA ALA A 58 -4.51 -8.66 8.53
C ALA A 58 -4.24 -9.93 7.71
N ARG A 59 -5.27 -10.77 7.62
CA ARG A 59 -5.36 -11.94 6.74
C ARG A 59 -6.32 -11.65 5.59
N PRO A 60 -6.29 -12.47 4.52
CA PRO A 60 -7.15 -12.22 3.38
C PRO A 60 -8.64 -12.21 3.72
N GLY A 61 -9.33 -11.12 3.37
CA GLY A 61 -10.74 -10.90 3.67
C GLY A 61 -11.01 -10.06 4.92
N ASP A 62 -9.98 -9.66 5.66
CA ASP A 62 -10.16 -8.82 6.85
C ASP A 62 -10.50 -7.37 6.51
N LEU A 63 -11.20 -6.73 7.45
CA LEU A 63 -11.45 -5.31 7.47
C LEU A 63 -10.50 -4.64 8.49
N VAL A 64 -9.71 -3.67 8.04
CA VAL A 64 -9.03 -2.72 8.91
C VAL A 64 -9.91 -1.48 9.02
N LEU A 65 -10.57 -1.33 10.17
CA LEU A 65 -11.48 -0.22 10.45
C LEU A 65 -10.76 0.85 11.28
N VAL A 66 -10.58 2.03 10.70
CA VAL A 66 -9.81 3.12 11.29
C VAL A 66 -10.73 4.15 11.92
N SER A 67 -10.57 4.37 13.23
CA SER A 67 -11.31 5.39 13.97
C SER A 67 -10.86 6.80 13.58
N ALA A 68 -11.64 7.82 13.94
CA ALA A 68 -11.27 9.21 13.72
C ALA A 68 -9.89 9.51 14.35
N GLY A 69 -9.04 10.22 13.60
CA GLY A 69 -7.68 10.54 14.01
C GLY A 69 -6.81 10.97 12.83
N VAL A 70 -5.66 11.56 13.16
CA VAL A 70 -4.58 11.85 12.21
C VAL A 70 -3.46 10.85 12.43
N TYR A 71 -3.10 10.14 11.38
CA TYR A 71 -2.14 9.03 11.38
C TYR A 71 -0.94 9.41 10.53
N HIS A 72 0.22 9.58 11.17
CA HIS A 72 1.45 10.03 10.51
C HIS A 72 2.28 8.84 10.00
N GLU A 73 1.79 8.17 8.97
CA GLU A 73 2.36 6.91 8.48
C GLU A 73 2.21 6.74 6.96
N SER A 74 2.92 5.76 6.40
CA SER A 74 2.77 5.28 5.03
C SER A 74 2.32 3.82 5.08
N VAL A 75 1.13 3.53 4.56
CA VAL A 75 0.46 2.24 4.76
C VAL A 75 0.62 1.36 3.52
N ARG A 76 1.38 0.27 3.64
CA ARG A 76 1.54 -0.72 2.56
C ARG A 76 0.66 -1.96 2.80
N ILE A 77 -0.29 -2.21 1.91
CA ILE A 77 -1.19 -3.35 1.96
C ILE A 77 -0.69 -4.45 1.02
N GLY A 78 0.02 -5.42 1.60
CA GLY A 78 0.56 -6.60 0.90
C GLY A 78 -0.30 -7.86 0.99
N THR A 79 -1.42 -7.81 1.72
CA THR A 79 -2.33 -8.95 1.91
C THR A 79 -3.54 -8.80 1.01
N ALA A 80 -3.83 -9.85 0.23
CA ALA A 80 -4.95 -9.85 -0.71
C ALA A 80 -6.30 -9.69 -0.01
N ARG A 81 -7.28 -9.06 -0.65
CA ARG A 81 -8.67 -8.92 -0.15
C ARG A 81 -8.81 -8.23 1.21
N VAL A 82 -7.84 -7.42 1.62
CA VAL A 82 -7.98 -6.55 2.79
C VAL A 82 -8.77 -5.31 2.41
N THR A 83 -9.72 -4.92 3.24
CA THR A 83 -10.38 -3.61 3.15
C THR A 83 -9.79 -2.69 4.19
N LEU A 84 -9.17 -1.58 3.79
CA LEU A 84 -8.81 -0.46 4.64
C LEU A 84 -9.94 0.58 4.59
N ARG A 85 -10.62 0.83 5.69
CA ARG A 85 -11.76 1.74 5.74
C ARG A 85 -11.68 2.68 6.94
N GLY A 86 -11.75 3.99 6.71
CA GLY A 86 -12.01 4.95 7.77
C GLY A 86 -13.48 4.97 8.19
N VAL A 87 -13.77 5.30 9.45
CA VAL A 87 -15.16 5.53 9.90
C VAL A 87 -15.80 6.76 9.26
N SER A 88 -14.98 7.69 8.75
CA SER A 88 -15.41 8.90 8.06
C SER A 88 -14.26 9.47 7.25
N ARG A 89 -14.50 9.80 5.97
CA ARG A 89 -13.48 10.41 5.12
C ARG A 89 -12.95 11.73 5.66
N ASP A 90 -13.80 12.50 6.35
CA ASP A 90 -13.45 13.83 6.86
C ASP A 90 -12.72 13.78 8.22
N LYS A 91 -12.73 12.63 8.90
CA LYS A 91 -12.18 12.48 10.26
C LYS A 91 -11.01 11.52 10.37
N VAL A 92 -10.78 10.70 9.36
CA VAL A 92 -9.66 9.75 9.30
C VAL A 92 -8.64 10.26 8.29
N VAL A 93 -7.50 10.75 8.76
CA VAL A 93 -6.47 11.37 7.93
C VAL A 93 -5.19 10.56 8.01
N ILE A 94 -4.66 10.11 6.87
CA ILE A 94 -3.30 9.59 6.72
C ILE A 94 -2.44 10.73 6.19
N ASP A 95 -1.52 11.22 7.02
CA ASP A 95 -0.72 12.41 6.75
C ASP A 95 0.76 12.06 6.59
N GLY A 96 1.27 12.22 5.36
CA GLY A 96 2.66 11.96 5.00
C GLY A 96 3.65 13.00 5.52
N ARG A 97 3.16 14.14 6.07
CA ARG A 97 3.94 15.28 6.59
C ARG A 97 4.99 15.84 5.63
N LEU A 98 4.81 15.66 4.33
CA LEU A 98 5.77 15.92 3.26
C LEU A 98 7.11 15.17 3.47
N ARG A 99 7.04 14.00 4.11
CA ARG A 99 8.19 13.12 4.39
C ARG A 99 8.02 11.73 3.79
N GLN A 100 6.79 11.28 3.62
CA GLN A 100 6.49 9.98 3.03
C GLN A 100 6.22 10.11 1.53
N PRO A 101 6.74 9.19 0.70
CA PRO A 101 6.45 9.22 -0.73
C PRO A 101 4.98 8.92 -1.02
N ASN A 102 4.38 7.98 -0.29
CA ASN A 102 3.01 7.53 -0.53
C ASN A 102 2.24 7.46 0.78
N GLY A 103 0.95 7.79 0.75
CA GLY A 103 0.11 7.60 1.92
C GLY A 103 -0.41 6.17 2.04
N VAL A 104 -1.02 5.64 0.98
CA VAL A 104 -1.47 4.23 0.91
C VAL A 104 -0.90 3.56 -0.34
N VAL A 105 -0.29 2.39 -0.17
CA VAL A 105 0.24 1.54 -1.26
C VAL A 105 -0.50 0.22 -1.26
N VAL A 106 -1.33 0.01 -2.29
CA VAL A 106 -2.02 -1.24 -2.57
C VAL A 106 -1.13 -2.10 -3.46
N ALA A 107 -0.59 -3.17 -2.87
CA ALA A 107 0.37 -4.08 -3.50
C ALA A 107 -0.14 -5.54 -3.56
N ALA A 108 -1.44 -5.75 -3.36
CA ALA A 108 -2.06 -7.06 -3.36
C ALA A 108 -3.47 -7.03 -4.01
N PRO A 109 -3.91 -8.13 -4.63
CA PRO A 109 -5.17 -8.17 -5.35
C PRO A 109 -6.39 -8.14 -4.43
N GLY A 110 -7.49 -7.57 -4.92
CA GLY A 110 -8.79 -7.50 -4.24
C GLY A 110 -8.85 -6.51 -3.08
N VAL A 111 -7.86 -5.62 -2.94
CA VAL A 111 -7.82 -4.64 -1.83
C VAL A 111 -8.79 -3.49 -2.09
N ALA A 112 -9.45 -3.04 -1.03
CA ALA A 112 -10.29 -1.84 -1.04
C ALA A 112 -9.73 -0.77 -0.10
N VAL A 113 -9.69 0.48 -0.54
CA VAL A 113 -9.34 1.66 0.27
C VAL A 113 -10.54 2.59 0.28
N GLN A 114 -11.09 2.88 1.46
CA GLN A 114 -12.39 3.52 1.58
C GLN A 114 -12.50 4.56 2.70
N ASN A 115 -13.32 5.59 2.45
CA ASN A 115 -13.84 6.51 3.47
C ASN A 115 -12.76 7.11 4.40
N LEU A 116 -11.67 7.61 3.83
CA LEU A 116 -10.54 8.24 4.51
C LEU A 116 -9.92 9.36 3.67
N THR A 117 -9.11 10.20 4.31
CA THR A 117 -8.30 11.24 3.67
C THR A 117 -6.83 10.83 3.65
N VAL A 118 -6.13 11.13 2.56
CA VAL A 118 -4.69 10.94 2.41
C VAL A 118 -4.06 12.24 1.91
N GLU A 119 -3.11 12.79 2.65
CA GLU A 119 -2.54 14.10 2.36
C GLU A 119 -1.05 14.25 2.68
N ASN A 120 -0.47 15.33 2.12
CA ASN A 120 0.91 15.76 2.36
C ASN A 120 1.94 14.67 2.08
N ASN A 121 1.77 13.89 1.02
CA ASN A 121 2.80 12.97 0.56
C ASN A 121 3.72 13.65 -0.44
N THR A 122 5.00 13.29 -0.47
CA THR A 122 5.93 13.86 -1.45
C THR A 122 5.68 13.33 -2.87
N GLN A 123 4.89 12.26 -3.01
CA GLN A 123 4.44 11.74 -4.31
C GLN A 123 2.94 11.51 -4.35
N ASN A 124 2.44 10.39 -3.81
CA ASN A 124 1.09 9.93 -4.13
C ASN A 124 0.21 9.83 -2.89
N GLY A 125 -1.08 10.15 -3.05
CA GLY A 125 -2.07 9.82 -2.02
C GLY A 125 -2.26 8.30 -1.94
N VAL A 126 -2.92 7.73 -2.95
CA VAL A 126 -3.11 6.28 -3.08
C VAL A 126 -2.37 5.77 -4.31
N LEU A 127 -1.46 4.82 -4.11
CA LEU A 127 -0.81 4.07 -5.17
C LEU A 127 -1.39 2.66 -5.24
N VAL A 128 -1.84 2.24 -6.42
CA VAL A 128 -2.23 0.86 -6.73
C VAL A 128 -1.29 0.35 -7.82
N THR A 129 -0.50 -0.69 -7.50
CA THR A 129 0.45 -1.21 -8.48
C THR A 129 0.77 -2.68 -8.34
N GLY A 130 0.99 -3.33 -9.49
CA GLY A 130 1.58 -4.66 -9.56
C GLY A 130 3.11 -4.66 -9.63
N SER A 131 3.77 -3.50 -9.74
CA SER A 131 5.24 -3.41 -9.67
C SER A 131 5.71 -3.52 -8.23
N ALA A 132 6.56 -4.50 -7.95
CA ALA A 132 7.21 -4.71 -6.67
C ALA A 132 8.17 -3.56 -6.34
N LYS A 133 8.90 -3.02 -7.33
CA LYS A 133 9.80 -1.87 -7.13
C LYS A 133 9.04 -0.61 -6.73
N ALA A 134 7.95 -0.32 -7.44
CA ALA A 134 7.13 0.83 -7.10
C ALA A 134 6.45 0.68 -5.73
N ALA A 135 5.95 -0.53 -5.43
CA ALA A 135 5.37 -0.84 -4.12
C ALA A 135 6.37 -0.75 -2.96
N ALA A 136 7.68 -0.91 -3.23
CA ALA A 136 8.74 -0.71 -2.25
C ALA A 136 9.06 0.78 -2.00
N GLY A 137 8.49 1.70 -2.77
CA GLY A 137 8.65 3.14 -2.56
C GLY A 137 10.00 3.69 -3.02
N THR A 138 10.62 3.10 -4.04
CA THR A 138 11.79 3.68 -4.72
C THR A 138 11.36 4.49 -5.94
N PRO A 139 10.98 5.78 -5.79
CA PRO A 139 10.82 6.62 -6.96
C PRO A 139 12.15 6.82 -7.68
N GLY A 140 12.07 6.83 -9.01
CA GLY A 140 13.19 7.17 -9.87
C GLY A 140 13.64 8.62 -9.67
N ARG A 141 14.83 8.93 -10.16
CA ARG A 141 15.45 10.27 -10.05
C ARG A 141 14.62 11.42 -10.62
N SER A 142 13.65 11.12 -11.49
CA SER A 142 12.78 12.08 -12.17
C SER A 142 11.38 12.22 -11.53
N GLY A 143 11.17 11.69 -10.32
CA GLY A 143 9.89 11.76 -9.60
C GLY A 143 8.93 10.59 -9.89
N GLY A 144 8.88 10.08 -11.12
CA GLY A 144 8.13 8.85 -11.45
C GLY A 144 8.80 7.57 -10.95
N TYR A 145 8.09 6.44 -10.95
CA TYR A 145 8.68 5.14 -10.63
C TYR A 145 9.52 4.62 -11.79
N ASP A 146 10.83 4.50 -11.58
CA ASP A 146 11.69 3.73 -12.48
C ASP A 146 11.63 2.25 -12.08
N THR A 147 10.80 1.49 -12.80
CA THR A 147 10.68 0.05 -12.61
C THR A 147 11.81 -0.72 -13.29
N GLY A 148 12.70 -0.06 -14.04
CA GLY A 148 13.75 -0.68 -14.86
C GLY A 148 13.23 -1.87 -15.68
N GLU A 149 14.00 -2.95 -15.71
CA GLU A 149 13.65 -4.19 -16.42
C GLU A 149 12.75 -5.14 -15.61
N GLU A 150 12.00 -4.64 -14.62
CA GLU A 150 11.06 -5.48 -13.88
C GLU A 150 10.01 -6.12 -14.81
N PRO A 151 9.78 -7.45 -14.74
CA PRO A 151 8.70 -8.07 -15.50
C PRO A 151 7.34 -7.45 -15.14
N VAL A 152 6.58 -7.08 -16.17
CA VAL A 152 5.26 -6.46 -15.98
C VAL A 152 4.33 -7.45 -15.26
N THR A 153 3.95 -7.12 -14.04
CA THR A 153 2.98 -7.87 -13.24
C THR A 153 1.75 -7.01 -13.02
N PHE A 154 0.56 -7.57 -13.27
CA PHE A 154 -0.69 -6.84 -13.08
C PHE A 154 -1.32 -7.16 -11.72
N LEU A 155 -1.51 -6.13 -10.89
CA LEU A 155 -2.41 -6.23 -9.74
C LEU A 155 -3.84 -6.35 -10.25
N LYS A 156 -4.57 -7.40 -9.84
CA LYS A 156 -5.93 -7.65 -10.29
C LYS A 156 -6.92 -7.35 -9.18
N SER A 157 -7.98 -6.62 -9.53
CA SER A 157 -9.06 -6.24 -8.62
C SER A 157 -8.61 -5.25 -7.55
N PHE A 158 -9.22 -4.08 -7.53
CA PHE A 158 -9.07 -3.11 -6.46
C PHE A 158 -10.27 -2.17 -6.41
N LEU A 159 -10.48 -1.53 -5.27
CA LEU A 159 -11.48 -0.48 -5.10
C LEU A 159 -10.85 0.71 -4.37
N VAL A 160 -10.97 1.91 -4.93
CA VAL A 160 -10.72 3.18 -4.22
C VAL A 160 -12.03 3.95 -4.23
N SER A 161 -12.65 4.12 -3.06
CA SER A 161 -14.02 4.62 -2.97
C SER A 161 -14.22 5.56 -1.79
N TYR A 162 -14.78 6.76 -2.01
CA TYR A 162 -14.92 7.78 -0.96
C TYR A 162 -13.57 8.18 -0.31
N VAL A 163 -12.50 8.27 -1.11
CA VAL A 163 -11.19 8.74 -0.64
C VAL A 163 -11.01 10.21 -1.00
N THR A 164 -10.49 10.99 -0.06
CA THR A 164 -10.01 12.36 -0.31
C THR A 164 -8.49 12.31 -0.42
N ALA A 165 -7.93 12.48 -1.62
CA ALA A 165 -6.48 12.55 -1.86
C ALA A 165 -6.09 14.00 -2.18
N THR A 166 -5.56 14.73 -1.20
CA THR A 166 -5.30 16.18 -1.36
C THR A 166 -3.88 16.57 -0.96
N ARG A 167 -3.31 17.58 -1.63
CA ARG A 167 -1.96 18.12 -1.34
C ARG A 167 -0.87 17.03 -1.37
N ASN A 168 -0.94 16.16 -2.37
CA ASN A 168 0.08 15.14 -2.62
C ASN A 168 0.97 15.62 -3.78
N GLY A 169 2.26 15.26 -3.77
CA GLY A 169 3.25 15.80 -4.70
C GLY A 169 2.91 15.60 -6.18
N LEU A 170 2.89 14.35 -6.66
CA LEU A 170 2.71 14.00 -8.06
C LEU A 170 1.26 13.65 -8.39
N TYR A 171 0.70 12.61 -7.76
CA TYR A 171 -0.61 12.09 -8.09
C TYR A 171 -1.54 12.02 -6.87
N GLY A 172 -2.84 12.29 -7.06
CA GLY A 172 -3.84 12.04 -6.02
C GLY A 172 -4.08 10.54 -5.83
N ILE A 173 -4.72 9.91 -6.81
CA ILE A 173 -4.95 8.46 -6.89
C ILE A 173 -4.28 7.93 -8.16
N TYR A 174 -3.29 7.06 -7.99
CA TYR A 174 -2.46 6.54 -9.06
C TYR A 174 -2.60 5.01 -9.17
N ALA A 175 -3.19 4.52 -10.26
CA ALA A 175 -3.26 3.10 -10.56
C ALA A 175 -2.46 2.76 -11.83
N PHE A 176 -1.42 1.94 -11.70
CA PHE A 176 -0.66 1.47 -12.86
C PHE A 176 -0.21 0.03 -12.71
N SER A 177 0.03 -0.67 -13.83
CA SER A 177 0.24 -2.12 -13.79
C SER A 177 -0.86 -2.82 -12.97
N ALA A 178 -2.10 -2.37 -13.18
CA ALA A 178 -3.28 -2.82 -12.45
C ALA A 178 -4.45 -3.05 -13.43
N GLN A 179 -5.34 -3.97 -13.09
CA GLN A 179 -6.49 -4.35 -13.90
C GLN A 179 -7.72 -4.66 -13.04
N ASN A 180 -8.92 -4.60 -13.64
CA ASN A 180 -10.20 -4.99 -13.00
C ASN A 180 -10.58 -4.14 -11.78
N GLY A 181 -10.32 -2.83 -11.83
CA GLY A 181 -10.47 -1.93 -10.68
C GLY A 181 -11.57 -0.90 -10.83
N VAL A 182 -11.93 -0.29 -9.70
CA VAL A 182 -12.86 0.84 -9.65
C VAL A 182 -12.27 1.97 -8.81
N ILE A 183 -12.32 3.19 -9.35
CA ILE A 183 -12.03 4.43 -8.63
C ILE A 183 -13.32 5.25 -8.67
N GLU A 184 -13.97 5.44 -7.52
CA GLU A 184 -15.28 6.07 -7.47
C GLU A 184 -15.51 6.99 -6.28
N HIS A 185 -16.44 7.95 -6.43
CA HIS A 185 -16.89 8.85 -5.36
C HIS A 185 -15.75 9.52 -4.57
N SER A 186 -14.59 9.66 -5.19
CA SER A 186 -13.37 10.15 -4.57
C SER A 186 -13.11 11.59 -4.97
N TYR A 187 -12.40 12.31 -4.11
CA TYR A 187 -11.98 13.68 -4.32
C TYR A 187 -10.46 13.74 -4.44
N ALA A 188 -9.94 14.34 -5.52
CA ALA A 188 -8.51 14.51 -5.73
C ALA A 188 -8.16 15.97 -6.03
N SER A 189 -7.23 16.56 -5.27
CA SER A 189 -6.84 17.96 -5.48
C SER A 189 -5.40 18.30 -5.11
N GLY A 190 -4.86 19.34 -5.73
CA GLY A 190 -3.54 19.89 -5.40
C GLY A 190 -2.37 19.00 -5.80
N ALA A 191 -2.57 18.07 -6.75
CA ALA A 191 -1.49 17.25 -7.30
C ALA A 191 -0.77 18.00 -8.43
N ALA A 192 0.58 17.95 -8.44
CA ALA A 192 1.39 18.67 -9.44
C ALA A 192 1.31 18.05 -10.85
N ASP A 193 0.90 16.79 -10.96
CA ASP A 193 0.67 16.11 -12.23
C ASP A 193 -0.84 15.86 -12.43
N SER A 194 -1.38 14.75 -11.93
CA SER A 194 -2.81 14.46 -12.09
C SER A 194 -3.55 14.07 -10.81
N GLY A 195 -4.81 14.50 -10.72
CA GLY A 195 -5.69 14.13 -9.62
C GLY A 195 -5.95 12.62 -9.60
N ILE A 196 -6.33 12.05 -10.74
CA ILE A 196 -6.52 10.61 -10.93
C ILE A 196 -5.72 10.15 -12.15
N TYR A 197 -4.87 9.15 -11.98
CA TYR A 197 -4.07 8.55 -13.04
C TYR A 197 -4.39 7.07 -13.19
N VAL A 198 -4.56 6.61 -14.44
CA VAL A 198 -4.55 5.20 -14.79
C VAL A 198 -3.58 4.94 -15.93
N GLY A 199 -2.70 3.94 -15.79
CA GLY A 199 -1.76 3.64 -16.86
C GLY A 199 -1.14 2.26 -16.87
N GLN A 200 -0.34 2.03 -17.91
CA GLN A 200 0.47 0.82 -18.07
C GLN A 200 -0.36 -0.46 -17.92
N CYS A 201 -1.50 -0.52 -18.60
CA CYS A 201 -2.39 -1.68 -18.59
C CYS A 201 -3.08 -1.88 -19.95
N LYS A 202 -3.18 -3.13 -20.40
CA LYS A 202 -3.98 -3.52 -21.56
C LYS A 202 -4.30 -5.03 -21.51
N PRO A 203 -5.58 -5.45 -21.47
CA PRO A 203 -6.76 -4.62 -21.20
C PRO A 203 -6.79 -4.16 -19.74
N CYS A 204 -7.13 -2.89 -19.49
CA CYS A 204 -7.21 -2.35 -18.13
C CYS A 204 -8.43 -2.89 -17.37
N ARG A 205 -9.65 -2.84 -17.93
CA ARG A 205 -10.88 -3.17 -17.18
C ARG A 205 -11.02 -2.33 -15.91
N ILE A 206 -10.71 -1.04 -16.02
CA ILE A 206 -10.82 -0.08 -14.91
C ILE A 206 -11.98 0.87 -15.17
N VAL A 207 -12.77 1.16 -14.14
CA VAL A 207 -13.84 2.17 -14.18
C VAL A 207 -13.46 3.32 -13.26
N VAL A 208 -13.36 4.52 -13.82
CA VAL A 208 -13.17 5.77 -13.08
C VAL A 208 -14.48 6.53 -13.16
N ARG A 209 -15.23 6.62 -12.06
CA ARG A 209 -16.57 7.21 -12.09
C ARG A 209 -16.94 8.08 -10.90
N ASP A 210 -17.80 9.07 -11.13
CA ASP A 210 -18.41 9.87 -10.08
C ASP A 210 -17.39 10.51 -9.11
N ASN A 211 -16.19 10.79 -9.61
CA ASN A 211 -15.13 11.46 -8.86
C ASN A 211 -15.15 12.97 -9.12
N VAL A 212 -14.56 13.72 -8.19
CA VAL A 212 -14.22 15.13 -8.38
C VAL A 212 -12.70 15.25 -8.36
N ALA A 213 -12.12 15.76 -9.45
CA ALA A 213 -10.71 16.11 -9.50
C ALA A 213 -10.57 17.58 -9.91
N GLU A 214 -10.05 18.40 -9.00
CA GLU A 214 -9.91 19.85 -9.21
C GLU A 214 -8.61 20.39 -8.65
N LEU A 215 -8.15 21.54 -9.16
CA LEU A 215 -6.91 22.18 -8.69
C LEU A 215 -5.68 21.28 -8.83
N ASN A 216 -5.67 20.43 -9.86
CA ASN A 216 -4.52 19.61 -10.27
C ASN A 216 -4.02 20.14 -11.61
N ALA A 217 -2.78 19.84 -12.02
CA ALA A 217 -2.35 20.21 -13.38
C ALA A 217 -3.21 19.50 -14.44
N VAL A 218 -3.60 18.25 -14.19
CA VAL A 218 -4.55 17.48 -14.99
C VAL A 218 -5.59 16.81 -14.07
N GLY A 219 -6.88 16.91 -14.39
CA GLY A 219 -7.94 16.26 -13.60
C GLY A 219 -7.86 14.73 -13.64
N TYR A 220 -7.82 14.16 -14.86
CA TYR A 220 -7.63 12.74 -15.11
C TYR A 220 -6.59 12.52 -16.21
N GLU A 221 -5.69 11.57 -15.97
CA GLU A 221 -4.68 11.16 -16.95
C GLU A 221 -4.76 9.65 -17.23
N GLY A 222 -4.78 9.31 -18.52
CA GLY A 222 -4.75 7.94 -19.01
C GLY A 222 -3.56 7.71 -19.93
N THR A 223 -2.54 6.97 -19.49
CA THR A 223 -1.27 6.83 -20.22
C THR A 223 -0.87 5.36 -20.39
N ASN A 224 -0.73 4.91 -21.64
CA ASN A 224 -0.56 3.49 -21.98
C ASN A 224 -1.63 2.59 -21.34
N ALA A 225 -2.85 3.13 -21.21
CA ALA A 225 -4.04 2.45 -20.71
C ALA A 225 -5.02 2.23 -21.86
N GLY A 226 -5.57 1.03 -21.98
CA GLY A 226 -6.59 0.74 -22.99
C GLY A 226 -7.26 -0.62 -22.82
N GLY A 227 -8.09 -0.98 -23.81
CA GLY A 227 -9.05 -2.09 -23.70
C GLY A 227 -10.37 -1.60 -23.11
N ASP A 228 -11.15 -2.49 -22.48
CA ASP A 228 -12.42 -2.13 -21.86
C ASP A 228 -12.17 -1.23 -20.64
N MET A 229 -12.23 0.09 -20.80
CA MET A 229 -12.00 1.06 -19.73
C MET A 229 -13.01 2.19 -19.84
N TYR A 230 -13.51 2.68 -18.70
CA TYR A 230 -14.57 3.67 -18.65
C TYR A 230 -14.20 4.83 -17.73
N VAL A 231 -14.37 6.05 -18.23
CA VAL A 231 -14.22 7.30 -17.46
C VAL A 231 -15.55 8.05 -17.58
N VAL A 232 -16.42 7.96 -16.58
CA VAL A 232 -17.84 8.35 -16.69
C VAL A 232 -18.34 9.11 -15.47
N GLY A 233 -19.14 10.16 -15.65
CA GLY A 233 -19.77 10.88 -14.53
C GLY A 233 -18.80 11.67 -13.62
N ASN A 234 -17.53 11.82 -14.00
CA ASN A 234 -16.55 12.58 -13.21
C ASN A 234 -16.68 14.09 -13.47
N ARG A 235 -16.46 14.90 -12.42
CA ARG A 235 -16.20 16.34 -12.56
C ARG A 235 -14.69 16.58 -12.53
N LEU A 236 -14.12 16.89 -13.69
CA LEU A 236 -12.70 17.19 -13.86
C LEU A 236 -12.57 18.67 -14.18
N ALA A 237 -11.96 19.44 -13.28
CA ALA A 237 -11.80 20.89 -13.42
C ALA A 237 -10.33 21.29 -13.21
N GLY A 238 -9.85 22.22 -14.04
CA GLY A 238 -8.54 22.87 -13.88
C GLY A 238 -8.64 24.10 -12.98
#